data_AF-A0A8J3IX10-F1
#
_entry.id   AF-A0A8J3IX10-F1
#
_cell.length_a   1.000
_cell.length_b   1.000
_cell.length_c   1.000
_cell.angle_alpha   90.00
_cell.angle_beta   90.00
_cell.angle_gamma   90.00
#
_symmetry.space_group_name_H-M   'P 1'
#
loop_
_entity.id
_entity.type
_entity.pdbx_description
1 polymer ?
#
loop_
_entity_poly.entity_id
_entity_poly.type
_entity_poly.pdbx_seq_one_letter_code
_entity_poly.pdbx_strand_id
1 'polypeptide(L)'
;MRIKRKKRFNVDLFDDARLAHGLSLNQLALAVEFAPQTIRRAFVLGSDPHPDTVRRLGEYFGIPPEKWYIRSEEMNDEAPE
;
A
#
# COMPACT_ATOMS: atom_id res chain seq x y z
N MET A 1 13.62 14.84 -20.77
CA MET A 1 13.35 13.50 -20.20
C MET A 1 12.62 13.69 -18.87
N ARG A 2 11.30 13.46 -18.81
CA ARG A 2 10.54 13.62 -17.55
C ARG A 2 10.81 12.40 -16.67
N ILE A 3 11.66 12.54 -15.67
CA ILE A 3 11.82 11.55 -14.60
C ILE A 3 10.47 11.53 -13.87
N LYS A 4 9.61 10.57 -14.20
CA LYS A 4 8.37 10.36 -13.44
C LYS A 4 8.82 9.97 -12.03
N ARG A 5 8.62 10.86 -11.05
CA ARG A 5 8.80 10.56 -9.62
C ARG A 5 8.02 9.27 -9.35
N LYS A 6 8.72 8.16 -9.10
CA LYS A 6 8.11 6.86 -8.84
C LYS A 6 7.46 6.93 -7.46
N LYS A 7 6.14 7.06 -7.42
CA LYS A 7 5.37 6.89 -6.19
C LYS A 7 5.17 5.40 -5.99
N ARG A 8 5.53 4.87 -4.82
CA ARG A 8 5.32 3.47 -4.47
C ARG A 8 4.21 3.37 -3.44
N PHE A 9 3.34 2.38 -3.56
CA PHE A 9 2.36 2.07 -2.52
C PHE A 9 3.06 1.86 -1.16
N ASN A 10 2.55 2.50 -0.11
CA ASN A 10 3.12 2.45 1.23
C ASN A 10 2.75 1.15 1.95
N VAL A 11 3.32 0.02 1.51
CA VAL A 11 2.95 -1.31 2.00
C VAL A 11 3.00 -1.39 3.53
N ASP A 12 4.05 -0.87 4.14
CA ASP A 12 4.26 -0.97 5.59
C ASP A 12 3.14 -0.26 6.37
N LEU A 13 2.78 0.97 5.99
CA LEU A 13 1.67 1.69 6.61
C LEU A 13 0.35 0.93 6.55
N PHE A 14 0.06 0.32 5.40
CA PHE A 14 -1.18 -0.44 5.22
C PHE A 14 -1.12 -1.79 5.93
N ASP A 15 0.06 -2.40 6.05
CA ASP A 15 0.22 -3.69 6.73
C ASP A 15 0.11 -3.52 8.24
N ASP A 16 0.68 -2.45 8.78
CA ASP A 16 0.51 -2.04 10.18
C ASP A 16 -0.96 -1.80 10.50
N ALA A 17 -1.68 -1.06 9.64
CA ALA A 17 -3.12 -0.86 9.79
C ALA A 17 -3.88 -2.20 9.75
N ARG A 18 -3.55 -3.08 8.81
CA ARG A 18 -4.16 -4.42 8.73
C ARG A 18 -3.94 -5.22 10.01
N LEU A 19 -2.71 -5.22 10.54
CA LEU A 19 -2.35 -5.94 11.77
C LEU A 19 -3.02 -5.34 13.00
N ALA A 20 -3.13 -4.02 13.10
CA ALA A 20 -3.86 -3.32 14.18
C ALA A 20 -5.34 -3.70 14.22
N HIS A 21 -5.94 -3.95 13.06
CA HIS A 21 -7.32 -4.47 12.95
C HIS A 21 -7.43 -5.99 13.17
N GLY A 22 -6.32 -6.71 13.39
CA GLY A 22 -6.29 -8.16 13.58
C GLY A 22 -6.69 -8.95 12.34
N LEU A 23 -6.55 -8.37 11.14
CA LEU A 23 -6.99 -8.98 9.89
C LEU A 23 -5.86 -9.78 9.24
N SER A 24 -6.14 -11.02 8.84
CA SER A 24 -5.32 -11.69 7.81
C SER A 24 -5.53 -11.05 6.44
N LEU A 25 -4.61 -11.29 5.48
CA LEU A 25 -4.76 -10.80 4.10
C LEU A 25 -6.06 -11.28 3.44
N ASN A 26 -6.53 -12.48 3.75
CA ASN A 26 -7.79 -13.01 3.23
C ASN A 26 -9.01 -12.29 3.85
N GLN A 27 -8.98 -12.04 5.16
CA GLN A 27 -10.05 -11.29 5.82
C GLN A 27 -10.10 -9.84 5.33
N LEU A 28 -8.94 -9.21 5.11
CA LEU A 28 -8.88 -7.90 4.49
C LEU A 28 -9.50 -7.91 3.09
N ALA A 29 -9.15 -8.90 2.25
CA ALA A 29 -9.70 -9.02 0.91
C ALA A 29 -11.24 -9.10 0.91
N LEU A 30 -11.81 -9.84 1.86
CA LEU A 30 -13.27 -9.89 2.05
C LEU A 30 -13.82 -8.53 2.50
N ALA A 31 -13.17 -7.86 3.45
CA ALA A 31 -13.63 -6.59 4.00
C ALA A 31 -13.64 -5.43 2.98
N VAL A 32 -12.71 -5.44 2.01
CA VAL A 32 -12.65 -4.43 0.94
C VAL A 32 -13.19 -4.92 -0.42
N GLU A 33 -13.84 -6.08 -0.42
CA GLU A 33 -14.46 -6.72 -1.59
C GLU A 33 -13.50 -6.90 -2.77
N PHE A 34 -12.25 -7.29 -2.49
CA PHE A 34 -11.27 -7.66 -3.51
C PHE A 34 -11.01 -9.16 -3.54
N ALA A 35 -10.52 -9.64 -4.69
CA ALA A 35 -9.97 -10.98 -4.77
C ALA A 35 -8.75 -11.11 -3.82
N PRO A 36 -8.61 -12.23 -3.06
CA PRO A 36 -7.46 -12.45 -2.18
C PRO A 36 -6.11 -12.31 -2.87
N GLN A 37 -6.04 -12.68 -4.15
CA GLN A 37 -4.82 -12.56 -4.95
C GLN A 37 -4.45 -11.09 -5.20
N THR A 38 -5.41 -10.18 -5.36
CA THR A 38 -5.15 -8.74 -5.50
C THR A 38 -4.46 -8.18 -4.26
N ILE A 39 -4.98 -8.52 -3.07
CA ILE A 39 -4.37 -8.11 -1.79
C ILE A 39 -2.99 -8.72 -1.63
N ARG A 40 -2.82 -10.02 -1.89
CA ARG A 40 -1.49 -10.65 -1.82
C ARG A 40 -0.47 -9.99 -2.74
N ARG A 41 -0.85 -9.61 -3.97
CA ARG A 41 0.06 -8.93 -4.90
C ARG A 41 0.48 -7.56 -4.38
N ALA A 42 -0.44 -6.82 -3.78
CA ALA A 42 -0.18 -5.50 -3.21
C ALA A 42 0.77 -5.55 -2.01
N PHE A 43 0.57 -6.50 -1.10
CA PHE A 43 1.31 -6.56 0.17
C PHE A 43 2.57 -7.43 0.13
N VAL A 44 2.61 -8.50 -0.68
CA VAL A 44 3.71 -9.49 -0.64
C VAL A 44 4.66 -9.35 -1.82
N LEU A 45 4.14 -9.11 -3.02
CA LEU A 45 4.96 -9.11 -4.24
C LEU A 45 5.58 -7.76 -4.55
N GLY A 46 5.40 -6.75 -3.67
CA GLY A 46 5.90 -5.39 -3.86
C GLY A 46 5.47 -4.76 -5.20
N SER A 47 4.36 -5.26 -5.78
CA SER A 47 3.78 -4.72 -7.00
C SER A 47 2.99 -3.49 -6.64
N ASP A 48 3.09 -2.42 -7.43
CA ASP A 48 2.20 -1.28 -7.25
C ASP A 48 0.75 -1.71 -7.58
N PRO A 49 -0.15 -1.76 -6.59
CA PRO A 49 -1.56 -2.05 -6.83
C PRO A 49 -2.19 -0.97 -7.70
N HIS A 50 -3.31 -1.33 -8.34
CA HIS A 50 -4.09 -0.35 -9.10
C HIS A 50 -4.54 0.80 -8.17
N PRO A 51 -4.59 2.06 -8.65
CA PRO A 51 -4.95 3.21 -7.80
C PRO A 51 -6.29 3.05 -7.07
N ASP A 52 -7.27 2.39 -7.70
CA ASP A 52 -8.56 2.09 -7.06
C ASP A 52 -8.44 1.12 -5.88
N THR A 53 -7.51 0.16 -5.96
CA THR A 53 -7.20 -0.75 -4.84
C THR A 53 -6.63 0.01 -3.65
N VAL A 54 -5.70 0.92 -3.91
CA VAL A 54 -5.11 1.78 -2.85
C VAL A 54 -6.18 2.67 -2.23
N ARG A 55 -7.04 3.27 -3.05
CA ARG A 55 -8.13 4.13 -2.60
C ARG A 55 -9.07 3.38 -1.64
N ARG A 56 -9.57 2.20 -2.03
CA ARG A 56 -10.46 1.40 -1.18
C ARG A 56 -9.81 0.97 0.13
N LEU A 57 -8.55 0.54 0.09
CA LEU A 57 -7.80 0.20 1.30
C LEU A 57 -7.67 1.44 2.21
N GLY A 58 -7.38 2.60 1.62
CA GLY A 58 -7.19 3.85 2.35
C GLY A 58 -8.47 4.31 3.03
N GLU A 59 -9.58 4.27 2.30
CA GLU A 59 -10.91 4.55 2.81
C GLU A 59 -11.30 3.57 3.93
N TYR A 60 -11.05 2.27 3.75
CA TYR A 60 -11.35 1.24 4.75
C TYR A 60 -10.60 1.45 6.07
N PHE A 61 -9.32 1.80 6.00
CA PHE A 61 -8.48 2.04 7.19
C PHE A 61 -8.54 3.49 7.70
N GLY A 62 -9.25 4.40 7.03
CA GLY A 62 -9.23 5.82 7.36
C GLY A 62 -7.87 6.50 7.17
N ILE A 63 -7.02 5.95 6.29
CA ILE A 63 -5.71 6.52 5.98
C ILE A 63 -5.91 7.67 4.98
N PRO A 64 -5.39 8.88 5.25
CA PRO A 64 -5.58 10.01 4.37
C PRO A 64 -4.76 9.87 3.06
N PRO A 65 -5.25 10.38 1.91
CA PRO A 65 -4.65 10.15 0.60
C PRO A 65 -3.18 10.55 0.45
N GLU A 66 -2.73 11.52 1.23
CA GLU A 66 -1.35 12.03 1.20
C GLU A 66 -0.34 10.99 1.68
N LYS A 67 -0.79 10.01 2.48
CA LYS A 67 0.05 8.95 3.06
C LYS A 67 0.06 7.65 2.25
N TRP A 68 -0.81 7.54 1.23
CA TRP A 68 -1.00 6.27 0.51
C TRP A 68 0.22 5.79 -0.27
N TYR A 69 1.08 6.73 -0.66
CA TYR A 69 2.25 6.46 -1.47
C TYR A 69 3.48 7.12 -0.87
N ILE A 70 4.59 6.39 -0.85
CA ILE A 70 5.92 6.89 -0.50
C ILE A 70 6.46 7.62 -1.73
N ARG A 71 6.98 8.83 -1.54
CA ARG A 71 7.62 9.59 -2.63
C ARG A 71 9.05 9.08 -2.82
N SER A 72 9.55 9.10 -4.06
CA SER A 72 10.94 8.67 -4.35
C SER A 72 12.00 9.45 -3.56
N GLU A 73 11.68 10.67 -3.12
CA GLU A 73 12.57 11.53 -2.32
C GLU A 73 12.74 10.98 -0.89
N GLU A 74 11.76 10.24 -0.35
CA GLU A 74 11.79 9.59 0.97
C GLU A 74 12.42 8.18 0.91
N MET A 75 12.68 7.66 -0.29
CA MET A 75 13.31 6.34 -0.48
C MET A 75 14.84 6.39 -0.49
N ASN A 76 15.45 7.58 -0.32
CA ASN A 76 16.89 7.82 -0.48
C ASN A 76 17.65 7.94 0.85
N ASP A 77 17.00 7.73 2.01
CA ASP A 77 17.63 7.89 3.32
C ASP A 77 18.37 6.63 3.84
N GLU A 78 18.46 5.54 3.06
CA GLU A 78 19.25 4.35 3.42
C GLU A 78 20.25 3.96 2.32
N ALA A 79 21.35 4.68 2.26
CA ALA A 79 22.65 4.12 1.90
C ALA A 79 23.74 4.93 2.62
N PRO A 80 24.34 4.44 3.72
CA PRO A 80 25.60 5.02 4.17
C PRO A 80 26.67 4.74 3.09
N GLU A 81 27.47 5.76 2.79
CA GLU A 81 28.64 5.70 1.88
C GLU A 81 29.60 4.56 2.21
#